data_AF-A0A1B6F2W1-F1
#
_entry.id   AF-A0A1B6F2W1-F1
#
_cell.length_a   1.000
_cell.length_b   1.000
_cell.length_c   1.000
_cell.angle_alpha   90.00
_cell.angle_beta   90.00
_cell.angle_gamma   90.00
#
_symmetry.space_group_name_H-M   'P 1'
#
loop_
_entity.id
_entity.type
_entity.pdbx_description
1 polymer ?
#
loop_
_entity_poly.entity_id
_entity_poly.type
_entity_poly.pdbx_seq_one_letter_code
_entity_poly.pdbx_strand_id
1 'polypeptide(L)'
;MFDCDIKHLIGEVKRHPVLWDSKHPDYNHRQPKLLAWEEVTMNLFVESLNWSNYEKFGKVKDVQKKWENIKDMYTKEVKYEKKVEEGHAQPRKRKYPYSHLLDFLISPKIKKRSNKPNEEQEKNGEGN
;
A
#
# COMPACT_ATOMS: atom_id res chain seq x y z
N MET A 1 8.46 6.02 18.37
CA MET A 1 7.93 6.43 17.06
C MET A 1 8.69 5.65 16.00
N PHE A 2 8.02 4.81 15.22
CA PHE A 2 8.68 4.01 14.19
C PHE A 2 8.83 4.89 12.95
N ASP A 3 10.02 5.45 12.74
CA ASP A 3 10.31 6.43 11.70
C ASP A 3 10.88 5.74 10.45
N CYS A 4 10.06 4.89 9.81
CA CYS A 4 10.39 4.37 8.49
C CYS A 4 9.59 5.15 7.44
N ASP A 5 10.26 5.62 6.39
CA ASP A 5 9.58 6.23 5.26
C ASP A 5 8.66 5.18 4.60
N ILE A 6 7.35 5.46 4.63
CA ILE A 6 6.31 4.60 4.07
C ILE A 6 6.55 4.39 2.58
N LYS A 7 7.03 5.42 1.86
CA LYS A 7 7.32 5.30 0.41
C LYS A 7 8.46 4.32 0.18
N HIS A 8 9.52 4.41 0.99
CA HIS A 8 10.67 3.50 0.92
C HIS A 8 10.25 2.06 1.23
N LEU A 9 9.44 1.85 2.28
CA LEU A 9 8.88 0.53 2.61
C LEU A 9 8.06 -0.07 1.45
N ILE A 10 7.16 0.71 0.86
CA ILE A 10 6.35 0.24 -0.28
C ILE A 10 7.24 -0.11 -1.47
N GLY A 11 8.27 0.72 -1.74
CA GLY A 11 9.25 0.48 -2.79
C GLY A 11 10.01 -0.83 -2.61
N GLU A 12 10.53 -1.08 -1.40
CA GLU A 12 11.25 -2.31 -1.08
C GLU A 12 10.34 -3.54 -1.16
N VAL A 13 9.14 -3.49 -0.59
CA VAL A 13 8.19 -4.63 -0.69
C VAL A 13 7.79 -4.91 -2.14
N LYS A 14 7.63 -3.88 -2.97
CA LYS A 14 7.33 -4.04 -4.40
C LYS A 14 8.41 -4.83 -5.14
N ARG A 15 9.69 -4.68 -4.75
CA ARG A 15 10.81 -5.43 -5.33
C ARG A 15 10.85 -6.90 -4.94
N HIS A 16 10.11 -7.29 -3.89
CA HIS A 16 10.07 -8.65 -3.36
C HIS A 16 8.70 -9.31 -3.64
N PRO A 17 8.45 -9.84 -4.86
CA PRO A 17 7.16 -10.43 -5.23
C PRO A 17 6.74 -11.59 -4.33
N VAL A 18 7.68 -12.33 -3.73
CA VAL A 18 7.40 -13.38 -2.75
C VAL A 18 6.55 -12.91 -1.55
N LEU A 19 6.54 -11.60 -1.24
CA LEU A 19 5.79 -11.03 -0.14
C LEU A 19 4.32 -10.72 -0.48
N TRP A 20 3.98 -10.55 -1.76
CA TRP A 20 2.68 -10.01 -2.16
C TRP A 20 2.04 -10.67 -3.38
N ASP A 21 2.82 -11.27 -4.27
CA ASP A 21 2.32 -11.93 -5.47
C ASP A 21 1.90 -13.37 -5.15
N SER A 22 0.60 -13.62 -5.17
CA SER A 22 0.02 -14.95 -4.93
C SER A 22 0.37 -15.97 -6.02
N LYS A 23 0.87 -15.53 -7.18
CA LYS A 23 1.34 -16.40 -8.25
C LYS A 23 2.82 -16.77 -8.11
N HIS A 24 3.55 -16.14 -7.20
CA HIS A 24 4.95 -16.46 -6.98
C HIS A 24 5.07 -17.89 -6.43
N PRO A 25 5.97 -18.75 -6.97
CA PRO A 25 6.09 -20.14 -6.54
C PRO A 25 6.38 -20.26 -5.04
N ASP A 26 7.21 -19.36 -4.51
CA ASP A 26 7.54 -19.32 -3.08
C ASP A 26 6.56 -18.53 -2.20
N TYR A 27 5.42 -18.07 -2.74
CA TYR A 27 4.45 -17.33 -1.95
C TYR A 27 3.89 -18.16 -0.78
N ASN A 28 3.84 -19.49 -0.89
CA ASN A 28 3.38 -20.32 0.22
C ASN A 28 4.52 -20.81 1.13
N HIS A 29 5.77 -20.44 0.82
CA HIS A 29 6.93 -20.88 1.58
C HIS A 29 7.32 -19.87 2.66
N ARG A 30 7.44 -20.38 3.90
CA ARG A 30 7.75 -19.54 5.08
C ARG A 30 9.18 -19.00 5.06
N GLN A 31 10.15 -19.80 4.63
CA GLN A 31 11.57 -19.42 4.60
C GLN A 31 11.86 -18.28 3.62
N PRO A 32 11.47 -18.35 2.34
CA PRO A 32 11.68 -17.26 1.38
C PRO A 32 11.02 -15.95 1.79
N LYS A 33 9.83 -16.00 2.42
CA LYS A 33 9.19 -14.81 2.98
C LYS A 33 9.97 -14.20 4.13
N LEU A 34 10.52 -15.03 5.02
CA LEU A 34 11.32 -14.55 6.13
C LEU A 34 12.57 -13.82 5.62
N LEU A 35 13.30 -14.43 4.67
CA LEU A 35 14.49 -13.86 4.06
C LEU A 35 14.18 -12.53 3.35
N ALA A 36 13.08 -12.48 2.58
CA ALA A 36 12.66 -11.23 1.94
C ALA A 36 12.31 -10.13 2.96
N TRP A 37 11.70 -10.48 4.10
CA TRP A 37 11.42 -9.51 5.16
C TRP A 37 12.68 -9.01 5.86
N GLU A 38 13.68 -9.88 6.05
CA GLU A 38 14.99 -9.50 6.57
C GLU A 38 15.68 -8.53 5.60
N GLU A 39 15.71 -8.85 4.30
CA GLU A 39 16.30 -7.99 3.27
C GLU A 39 15.62 -6.63 3.19
N VAL A 40 14.28 -6.59 3.14
CA VAL A 40 13.50 -5.34 3.21
C VAL A 40 13.86 -4.53 4.44
N THR A 41 13.98 -5.17 5.61
CA THR A 41 14.32 -4.48 6.85
C THR A 41 15.75 -3.93 6.80
N MET A 42 16.70 -4.68 6.27
CA MET A 42 18.10 -4.23 6.16
C MET A 42 18.23 -3.05 5.17
N ASN A 43 17.48 -3.07 4.07
CA ASN A 43 17.47 -1.98 3.08
C ASN A 43 16.75 -0.71 3.57
N LEU A 44 15.84 -0.86 4.54
CA LEU A 44 15.15 0.26 5.16
C LEU A 44 16.00 0.99 6.19
N PHE A 45 16.92 0.29 6.84
CA PHE A 45 17.70 0.82 7.96
C PHE A 45 19.20 0.63 7.71
N VAL A 46 19.88 1.73 7.38
CA VAL A 46 21.35 1.75 7.19
C VAL A 46 22.09 1.25 8.45
N GLU A 47 21.53 1.50 9.63
CA GLU A 47 22.07 1.05 10.92
C GLU A 47 21.87 -0.44 11.21
N SER A 48 21.18 -1.18 10.32
CA SER A 48 20.89 -2.61 10.51
C SER A 48 22.14 -3.48 10.66
N LEU A 49 23.30 -3.00 10.16
CA LEU A 49 24.60 -3.65 10.33
C LEU A 49 25.06 -3.70 11.80
N ASN A 50 24.63 -2.74 12.62
CA ASN A 50 25.05 -2.63 14.02
C ASN A 50 24.11 -3.36 15.00
N TRP A 51 22.99 -3.89 14.51
CA TRP A 51 22.00 -4.56 15.36
C TRP A 51 22.39 -6.00 15.68
N SER A 52 22.12 -6.39 16.93
CA SER A 52 22.13 -7.79 17.33
C SER A 52 21.02 -8.57 16.61
N ASN A 53 21.13 -9.91 16.59
CA ASN A 53 20.10 -10.76 15.99
C ASN A 53 18.72 -10.57 16.64
N TYR A 54 18.68 -10.28 17.94
CA TYR A 54 17.42 -10.00 18.65
C TYR A 54 16.77 -8.70 18.18
N GLU A 55 17.56 -7.63 18.05
CA GLU A 55 17.08 -6.33 17.55
C GLU A 55 16.61 -6.42 16.11
N LYS A 56 17.36 -7.12 15.24
CA LYS A 56 16.96 -7.39 13.85
C LYS A 56 15.60 -8.05 13.79
N PHE A 57 15.39 -9.11 14.59
CA PHE A 57 14.12 -9.82 14.62
C PHE A 57 12.96 -8.94 15.11
N GLY A 58 13.18 -8.10 16.13
CA GLY A 58 12.20 -7.12 16.58
C GLY A 58 11.82 -6.13 15.48
N LYS A 59 12.82 -5.59 14.78
CA LYS A 59 12.63 -4.61 13.70
C LYS A 59 11.90 -5.20 12.50
N VAL A 60 12.21 -6.45 12.13
CA VAL A 60 11.49 -7.17 11.08
C VAL A 60 10.00 -7.29 11.42
N LYS A 61 9.65 -7.64 12.67
CA LYS A 61 8.25 -7.70 13.10
C LYS A 61 7.55 -6.35 13.03
N ASP A 62 8.22 -5.29 13.43
CA ASP A 62 7.64 -3.95 13.38
C ASP A 62 7.41 -3.48 11.94
N VAL A 63 8.35 -3.78 11.03
CA VAL A 63 8.21 -3.55 9.58
C VAL A 63 7.02 -4.35 9.02
N GLN A 64 6.89 -5.63 9.37
CA GLN A 64 5.75 -6.47 8.96
C GLN A 64 4.42 -5.88 9.44
N LYS A 65 4.33 -5.48 10.72
CA LYS A 65 3.13 -4.85 11.28
C LYS A 65 2.81 -3.53 10.59
N LYS A 66 3.82 -2.74 10.25
CA LYS A 66 3.65 -1.49 9.51
C LYS A 66 3.10 -1.75 8.10
N TRP A 67 3.65 -2.75 7.41
CA TRP A 67 3.16 -3.17 6.10
C TRP A 67 1.72 -3.69 6.16
N GLU A 68 1.36 -4.46 7.18
CA GLU A 68 0.00 -4.93 7.41
C GLU A 68 -0.98 -3.76 7.55
N ASN A 69 -0.63 -2.75 8.35
CA ASN A 69 -1.44 -1.54 8.49
C ASN A 69 -1.61 -0.79 7.16
N ILE A 70 -0.55 -0.69 6.35
CA ILE A 70 -0.60 -0.04 5.01
C ILE A 70 -1.54 -0.81 4.09
N LYS A 71 -1.41 -2.14 4.02
CA LYS A 71 -2.29 -3.01 3.23
C LYS A 71 -3.74 -2.93 3.68
N ASP A 72 -3.99 -2.90 4.99
CA ASP A 72 -5.35 -2.80 5.54
C ASP A 72 -6.00 -1.46 5.16
N MET A 73 -5.28 -0.35 5.34
CA MET A 73 -5.75 0.98 4.92
C MET A 73 -6.07 1.02 3.43
N TYR A 74 -5.19 0.45 2.60
CA TYR A 74 -5.40 0.37 1.16
C TYR A 74 -6.59 -0.51 0.79
N THR A 75 -6.72 -1.69 1.41
CA THR A 75 -7.85 -2.61 1.17
C THR A 75 -9.18 -1.96 1.55
N LYS A 76 -9.21 -1.20 2.64
CA LYS A 76 -10.38 -0.41 3.04
C LYS A 76 -10.71 0.68 2.02
N GLU A 77 -9.70 1.35 1.49
CA GLU A 77 -9.87 2.36 0.44
C GLU A 77 -10.47 1.75 -0.83
N VAL A 78 -9.92 0.64 -1.33
CA VAL A 78 -10.41 -0.06 -2.53
C VAL A 78 -11.85 -0.54 -2.36
N LYS A 79 -12.17 -1.10 -1.18
CA LYS A 79 -13.56 -1.50 -0.85
C LYS A 79 -14.49 -0.31 -0.78
N TYR A 80 -14.00 0.83 -0.27
CA TYR A 80 -14.79 2.05 -0.21
C TYR A 80 -15.05 2.63 -1.60
N GLU A 81 -14.02 2.71 -2.45
CA GLU A 81 -14.16 3.17 -3.84
C GLU A 81 -15.18 2.32 -4.61
N LYS A 82 -15.14 0.99 -4.42
CA LYS A 82 -16.15 0.09 -5.00
C LYS A 82 -17.58 0.40 -4.54
N LYS A 83 -17.78 0.68 -3.25
CA LYS A 83 -19.11 1.08 -2.73
C LYS A 83 -19.59 2.41 -3.31
N VAL A 84 -18.67 3.35 -3.56
CA VAL A 84 -19.01 4.63 -4.20
C VAL A 84 -19.41 4.39 -5.66
N GLU A 85 -18.70 3.54 -6.39
CA GLU A 85 -19.03 3.16 -7.77
C GLU A 85 -20.40 2.48 -7.88
N GLU A 86 -20.74 1.63 -6.91
CA GLU A 86 -22.05 0.96 -6.83
C GLU A 86 -23.17 1.88 -6.31
N GLY A 87 -22.87 3.16 -6.01
CA GLY A 87 -23.85 4.12 -5.48
C GLY A 87 -24.25 3.90 -4.01
N HIS A 88 -23.56 3.02 -3.31
CA HIS A 88 -23.80 2.69 -1.89
C HIS A 88 -23.05 3.59 -0.91
N ALA A 89 -22.19 4.50 -1.39
CA ALA A 89 -21.45 5.46 -0.56
C ALA A 89 -21.17 6.77 -1.30
N GLN A 90 -20.99 7.86 -0.54
CA GLN A 90 -20.60 9.16 -1.09
C GLN A 90 -19.08 9.24 -1.31
N PRO A 91 -18.58 9.93 -2.35
CA PRO A 91 -17.14 10.12 -2.54
C PRO A 91 -16.51 10.89 -1.37
N ARG A 92 -15.32 10.47 -0.92
CA ARG A 92 -14.56 11.18 0.11
C ARG A 92 -13.74 12.31 -0.49
N LYS A 93 -13.60 13.41 0.27
CA LYS A 93 -12.77 14.56 -0.11
C LYS A 93 -11.26 14.26 -0.15
N ARG A 94 -10.79 13.24 0.59
CA ARG A 94 -9.37 12.86 0.66
C ARG A 94 -9.21 11.37 0.46
N LYS A 95 -8.34 10.99 -0.48
CA LYS A 95 -7.94 9.61 -0.73
C LYS A 95 -6.70 9.23 0.07
N TYR A 96 -6.47 7.94 0.25
CA TYR A 96 -5.22 7.46 0.86
C TYR A 96 -4.01 7.91 0.00
N PRO A 97 -3.03 8.66 0.56
CA PRO A 97 -1.99 9.32 -0.23
C PRO A 97 -1.04 8.37 -0.95
N TYR A 98 -0.89 7.14 -0.45
CA TYR A 98 -0.01 6.11 -1.03
C TYR A 98 -0.75 5.08 -1.88
N SER A 99 -2.02 5.34 -2.24
CA SER A 99 -2.84 4.40 -3.03
C SER A 99 -2.16 4.00 -4.35
N HIS A 100 -1.66 4.99 -5.11
CA HIS A 100 -0.97 4.80 -6.38
C HIS A 100 0.30 3.95 -6.28
N LEU A 101 0.99 3.98 -5.14
CA LEU A 101 2.19 3.15 -4.92
C LEU A 101 1.83 1.69 -4.64
N LEU A 102 0.59 1.42 -4.20
CA LEU A 102 0.09 0.09 -3.82
C LEU A 102 -0.70 -0.60 -4.94
N ASP A 103 -0.84 0.06 -6.09
CA ASP A 103 -1.51 -0.45 -7.29
C ASP A 103 -1.03 -1.84 -7.74
N PHE A 104 0.22 -2.18 -7.44
CA PHE A 104 0.78 -3.50 -7.78
C PHE A 104 0.17 -4.65 -6.98
N LEU A 105 -0.43 -4.37 -5.82
CA LEU A 105 -1.12 -5.36 -4.99
C LEU A 105 -2.46 -5.79 -5.58
N ILE A 106 -3.02 -4.99 -6.50
CA ILE A 106 -4.31 -5.29 -7.11
C ILE A 106 -4.08 -5.96 -8.46
N SER A 107 -4.60 -7.18 -8.56
CA SER A 107 -4.70 -7.90 -9.83
C SER A 107 -5.34 -7.00 -10.90
N PRO A 108 -4.81 -6.95 -12.14
CA PRO A 108 -5.23 -6.00 -13.19
C PRO A 108 -6.73 -6.03 -13.54
N LYS A 109 -7.50 -7.01 -13.03
CA LYS A 109 -8.95 -7.10 -13.24
C LYS A 109 -9.77 -5.99 -12.55
N ILE A 110 -9.24 -5.29 -11.54
CA ILE A 110 -9.96 -4.23 -10.82
C ILE A 110 -9.63 -2.83 -11.37
N LYS A 111 -8.62 -2.69 -12.25
CA LYS A 111 -8.38 -1.43 -12.97
C LYS A 111 -9.44 -1.23 -14.06
N LYS A 112 -10.61 -0.70 -13.69
CA LYS A 112 -11.49 -0.05 -14.65
C LYS A 112 -11.94 1.32 -14.14
N ARG A 113 -11.69 2.30 -15.01
CA ARG A 113 -12.27 3.64 -15.14
C ARG A 113 -11.94 4.65 -14.04
N SER A 114 -10.81 5.31 -14.24
CA SER A 114 -10.65 6.73 -13.92
C SER A 114 -11.79 7.52 -14.58
N ASN A 115 -12.84 7.85 -13.84
CA ASN A 115 -13.82 8.83 -14.32
C ASN A 115 -13.25 10.22 -14.04
N LYS A 116 -12.88 10.94 -15.10
CA LYS A 116 -12.58 12.38 -15.04
C LYS A 116 -13.78 13.10 -14.38
N PRO A 117 -13.56 14.09 -13.49
CA PRO A 117 -14.65 14.96 -13.08
C PRO A 117 -15.15 15.70 -14.34
N ASN A 118 -16.46 15.60 -14.61
CA ASN A 118 -17.12 16.41 -15.61
C ASN A 118 -17.04 17.87 -15.15
N GLU A 119 -16.44 18.72 -15.99
CA GLU A 119 -16.39 20.16 -15.81
C GLU A 119 -17.77 20.69 -16.19
N GLU A 120 -18.71 20.70 -15.24
CA GLU A 120 -20.04 21.28 -15.48
C GLU A 120 -20.02 22.77 -15.12
N GLN A 121 -20.04 23.54 -16.19
CA GLN A 121 -20.18 24.98 -16.24
C GLN A 121 -21.54 25.39 -15.65
N GLU A 122 -21.55 26.20 -14.61
CA GLU A 122 -22.74 26.98 -14.24
C GLU A 122 -22.53 28.43 -14.67
N LYS A 123 -23.01 28.75 -15.88
CA LYS A 123 -23.26 30.11 -16.32
C LYS A 123 -24.71 30.49 -15.96
N ASN A 124 -24.82 31.61 -15.26
CA ASN A 124 -25.83 32.68 -15.36
C ASN A 124 -27.22 32.54 -14.73
N GLY A 125 -27.58 33.63 -14.03
CA GLY A 125 -28.94 34.14 -13.74
C GLY A 125 -28.83 35.22 -12.64
N GLU A 126 -28.60 36.51 -12.98
CA GLU A 126 -29.58 37.62 -13.01
C GLU A 126 -30.27 37.88 -11.64
N GLY A 127 -30.38 39.09 -11.10
CA GLY A 127 -30.12 40.45 -11.57
C GLY A 127 -30.36 41.44 -10.42
N ASN A 128 -29.99 42.70 -10.61
CA ASN A 128 -30.40 43.83 -9.79
C ASN A 128 -30.62 45.04 -10.69
#